data_AF-A0A969KJ80-F1
#
_entry.id   AF-A0A969KJ80-F1
#
_cell.length_a   1.000
_cell.length_b   1.000
_cell.length_c   1.000
_cell.angle_alpha   90.00
_cell.angle_beta   90.00
_cell.angle_gamma   90.00
#
_symmetry.space_group_name_H-M   'P 1'
#
loop_
_entity.id
_entity.type
_entity.pdbx_description
1 polymer ?
#
loop_
_entity_poly.entity_id
_entity_poly.type
_entity_poly.pdbx_seq_one_letter_code
_entity_poly.pdbx_strand_id
1 'polypeptide(L)'
;ESIKLQEDIEMDVLVHGEFERNDMVEYFGEYMTGFTTTQNGWVQSYGTRGVKPPIIFGDVSRISPMTVEYSQYAQSLTDKPVKGMLTGPVTILQWSFVRDDQPRSETAMQIALVIIDEVVDLEKVGIQVIQNILQLKTICS
;
A
#
# COMPACT_ATOMS: atom_id res chain seq x y z
N GLU A 1 12.36 3.77 18.33
CA GLU A 1 13.07 2.52 18.69
C GLU A 1 13.57 1.76 17.47
N SER A 2 12.69 1.41 16.51
CA SER A 2 13.06 0.69 15.28
C SER A 2 14.17 1.36 14.46
N ILE A 3 14.11 2.68 14.23
CA ILE A 3 15.15 3.40 13.47
C ILE A 3 16.52 3.27 14.13
N LYS A 4 16.59 3.57 15.43
CA LYS A 4 17.83 3.46 16.20
C LYS A 4 18.42 2.05 16.16
N LEU A 5 17.58 1.01 16.30
CA LEU A 5 18.04 -0.37 16.19
C LEU A 5 18.68 -0.66 14.82
N GLN A 6 18.07 -0.18 13.73
CA GLN A 6 18.61 -0.34 12.38
C GLN A 6 19.93 0.42 12.17
N GLU A 7 20.08 1.59 12.81
CA GLU A 7 21.36 2.32 12.82
C GLU A 7 22.45 1.57 13.59
N ASP A 8 22.12 1.04 14.77
CA ASP A 8 23.04 0.32 15.66
C ASP A 8 23.58 -0.97 15.00
N ILE A 9 22.80 -1.60 14.11
CA ILE A 9 23.24 -2.76 13.30
C ILE A 9 23.78 -2.36 11.92
N GLU A 10 24.03 -1.07 11.72
CA GLU A 10 24.70 -0.51 10.53
C GLU A 10 23.97 -0.75 9.20
N MET A 11 22.62 -0.82 9.18
CA MET A 11 21.88 -0.89 7.91
C MET A 11 22.11 0.37 7.05
N ASP A 12 22.33 0.18 5.74
CA ASP A 12 22.54 1.28 4.79
C ASP A 12 21.24 2.03 4.45
N VAL A 13 20.14 1.31 4.38
CA VAL A 13 18.81 1.82 4.00
C VAL A 13 17.77 1.27 4.98
N LEU A 14 17.03 2.17 5.61
CA LEU A 14 16.15 1.87 6.73
C LEU A 14 14.68 1.75 6.29
N VAL A 15 13.84 1.22 7.17
CA VAL A 15 12.38 1.17 7.04
C VAL A 15 11.73 1.66 8.33
N HIS A 16 10.54 2.25 8.25
CA HIS A 16 9.82 2.72 9.44
C HIS A 16 9.19 1.57 10.24
N GLY A 17 8.94 0.43 9.60
CA GLY A 17 8.46 -0.80 10.22
C GLY A 17 6.97 -1.10 10.06
N GLU A 18 6.20 -0.19 9.44
CA GLU A 18 4.77 -0.39 9.11
C GLU A 18 3.87 -0.71 10.33
N PHE A 19 4.24 -0.20 11.52
CA PHE A 19 3.50 -0.47 12.76
C PHE A 19 2.07 0.09 12.76
N GLU A 20 1.80 1.08 11.92
CA GLU A 20 0.48 1.66 11.71
C GLU A 20 -0.45 0.77 10.87
N ARG A 21 0.10 -0.26 10.19
CA ARG A 21 -0.63 -1.08 9.23
C ARG A 21 -1.00 -2.42 9.84
N ASN A 22 -2.30 -2.72 9.84
CA ASN A 22 -2.79 -4.04 10.23
C ASN A 22 -2.70 -5.06 9.07
N ASP A 23 -2.93 -4.59 7.84
CA ASP A 23 -2.89 -5.39 6.62
C ASP A 23 -2.43 -4.51 5.45
N MET A 24 -1.63 -5.10 4.55
CA MET A 24 -0.98 -4.37 3.45
C MET A 24 -1.94 -3.95 2.31
N VAL A 25 -3.17 -4.42 2.28
CA VAL A 25 -4.20 -4.04 1.30
C VAL A 25 -5.32 -3.26 1.97
N GLU A 26 -5.80 -3.72 3.13
CA GLU A 26 -6.85 -3.02 3.88
C GLU A 26 -6.42 -1.59 4.23
N TYR A 27 -5.16 -1.39 4.68
CA TYR A 27 -4.62 -0.06 5.00
C TYR A 27 -4.79 0.92 3.84
N PHE A 28 -4.43 0.53 2.61
CA PHE A 28 -4.54 1.42 1.45
C PHE A 28 -5.99 1.62 1.03
N GLY A 29 -6.83 0.58 1.14
CA GLY A 29 -8.26 0.66 0.83
C GLY A 29 -9.01 1.69 1.69
N GLU A 30 -8.59 1.93 2.94
CA GLU A 30 -9.20 2.93 3.82
C GLU A 30 -9.04 4.37 3.31
N TYR A 31 -8.05 4.63 2.45
CA TYR A 31 -7.77 5.95 1.87
C TYR A 31 -8.23 6.08 0.41
N MET A 32 -9.00 5.12 -0.10
CA MET A 32 -9.45 5.06 -1.48
C MET A 32 -10.98 5.09 -1.56
N THR A 33 -11.53 5.86 -2.51
CA THR A 33 -12.93 5.72 -2.90
C THR A 33 -13.16 4.37 -3.57
N GLY A 34 -14.42 3.91 -3.57
CA GLY A 34 -14.77 2.63 -4.20
C GLY A 34 -14.31 1.40 -3.43
N PHE A 35 -13.68 1.55 -2.27
CA PHE A 35 -13.32 0.48 -1.33
C PHE A 35 -14.26 0.44 -0.13
N THR A 36 -14.54 -0.78 0.35
CA THR A 36 -15.19 -0.99 1.64
C THR A 36 -14.70 -2.29 2.28
N THR A 37 -14.88 -2.42 3.59
CA THR A 37 -14.52 -3.62 4.35
C THR A 37 -15.77 -4.28 4.91
N THR A 38 -15.72 -5.60 5.06
CA THR A 38 -16.80 -6.35 5.71
C THR A 38 -16.51 -6.48 7.20
N GLN A 39 -17.56 -6.69 8.02
CA GLN A 39 -17.37 -7.02 9.44
C GLN A 39 -17.01 -8.51 9.62
N ASN A 40 -17.64 -9.40 8.86
CA ASN A 40 -17.55 -10.86 9.02
C ASN A 40 -17.34 -11.63 7.71
N GLY A 41 -16.91 -10.98 6.63
CA GLY A 41 -16.69 -11.59 5.31
C GLY A 41 -15.39 -12.38 5.22
N TRP A 42 -15.22 -13.36 6.10
CA TRP A 42 -14.04 -14.21 6.17
C TRP A 42 -14.05 -15.28 5.07
N VAL A 43 -12.89 -15.49 4.45
CA VAL A 43 -12.64 -16.55 3.47
C VAL A 43 -11.50 -17.43 4.00
N GLN A 44 -11.69 -18.74 4.00
CA GLN A 44 -10.62 -19.67 4.39
C GLN A 44 -9.48 -19.57 3.38
N SER A 45 -8.26 -19.35 3.86
CA SER A 45 -7.05 -19.37 3.04
C SER A 45 -6.41 -20.76 3.07
N TYR A 46 -5.98 -21.22 4.25
CA TYR A 46 -5.45 -22.57 4.46
C TYR A 46 -5.57 -22.98 5.93
N GLY A 47 -5.85 -24.26 6.19
CA GLY A 47 -6.02 -24.76 7.57
C GLY A 47 -7.08 -23.96 8.33
N THR A 48 -6.70 -23.39 9.48
CA THR A 48 -7.55 -22.52 10.30
C THR A 48 -7.33 -21.02 10.05
N ARG A 49 -6.51 -20.65 9.06
CA ARG A 49 -6.23 -19.25 8.70
C ARG A 49 -7.29 -18.75 7.72
N GLY A 50 -7.99 -17.69 8.11
CA GLY A 50 -8.91 -16.93 7.26
C GLY A 50 -8.32 -15.58 6.89
N VAL A 51 -8.76 -15.05 5.76
CA VAL A 51 -8.52 -13.68 5.31
C VAL A 51 -9.84 -12.94 5.20
N LYS A 52 -9.82 -11.61 5.29
CA LYS A 52 -10.99 -10.75 5.15
C LYS A 52 -10.75 -9.75 4.00
N PRO A 53 -10.91 -10.18 2.74
CA PRO A 53 -10.62 -9.32 1.59
C PRO A 53 -11.48 -8.04 1.62
N PRO A 54 -10.90 -6.87 1.34
CA PRO A 54 -11.70 -5.68 1.08
C PRO A 54 -12.48 -5.84 -0.24
N ILE A 55 -13.52 -5.04 -0.40
CA ILE A 55 -14.40 -5.05 -1.58
C ILE A 55 -14.17 -3.77 -2.36
N ILE A 56 -13.89 -3.90 -3.66
CA ILE A 56 -13.87 -2.80 -4.62
C ILE A 56 -15.23 -2.79 -5.32
N PHE A 57 -16.09 -1.86 -4.95
CA PHE A 57 -17.47 -1.77 -5.44
C PHE A 57 -17.70 -0.63 -6.44
N GLY A 58 -16.74 0.27 -6.62
CA GLY A 58 -16.88 1.47 -7.44
C GLY A 58 -15.56 1.99 -7.96
N ASP A 59 -15.59 3.19 -8.54
CA ASP A 59 -14.39 3.83 -9.10
C ASP A 59 -13.42 4.25 -7.99
N VAL A 60 -12.14 3.97 -8.24
CA VAL A 60 -11.06 4.17 -7.30
C VAL A 60 -10.38 5.51 -7.53
N SER A 61 -10.36 6.33 -6.49
CA SER A 61 -9.63 7.60 -6.43
C SER A 61 -9.10 7.84 -5.01
N ARG A 62 -8.07 8.68 -4.89
CA ARG A 62 -7.39 8.93 -3.62
C ARG A 62 -8.18 9.94 -2.77
N ILE A 63 -8.43 9.62 -1.51
CA ILE A 63 -9.11 10.51 -0.56
C ILE A 63 -8.10 11.49 0.07
N SER A 64 -6.95 10.99 0.51
CA SER A 64 -5.90 11.78 1.17
C SER A 64 -4.52 11.10 1.06
N PRO A 65 -3.43 11.76 1.48
CA PRO A 65 -2.16 11.08 1.68
C PRO A 65 -2.25 9.91 2.65
N MET A 66 -1.49 8.85 2.35
CA MET A 66 -1.65 7.56 3.00
C MET A 66 -0.46 7.24 3.92
N THR A 67 0.75 7.46 3.44
CA THR A 67 2.03 7.01 4.04
C THR A 67 3.03 8.14 4.22
N VAL A 68 2.76 9.31 3.65
CA VAL A 68 3.62 10.51 3.68
C VAL A 68 4.01 10.90 5.10
N GLU A 69 3.03 11.00 6.01
CA GLU A 69 3.28 11.43 7.40
C GLU A 69 4.27 10.51 8.11
N TYR A 70 4.00 9.20 8.11
CA TYR A 70 4.84 8.20 8.76
C TYR A 70 6.24 8.10 8.12
N SER A 71 6.30 8.17 6.79
CA SER A 71 7.57 8.11 6.06
C SER A 71 8.43 9.34 6.36
N GLN A 72 7.83 10.53 6.35
CA GLN A 72 8.51 11.78 6.68
C GLN A 72 8.98 11.80 8.14
N TYR A 73 8.13 11.36 9.07
CA TYR A 73 8.51 11.25 10.47
C TYR A 73 9.70 10.32 10.65
N ALA A 74 9.67 9.12 10.06
CA ALA A 74 10.77 8.17 10.15
C ALA A 74 12.07 8.71 9.54
N GLN A 75 12.00 9.35 8.36
CA GLN A 75 13.15 10.00 7.73
C GLN A 75 13.72 11.14 8.58
N SER A 76 12.91 11.85 9.37
CA SER A 76 13.39 12.93 10.25
C SER A 76 14.24 12.45 11.44
N LEU A 77 14.23 11.15 11.74
CA LEU A 77 14.95 10.57 12.87
C LEU A 77 16.37 10.11 12.54
N THR A 78 16.79 10.18 11.27
CA THR A 78 18.05 9.62 10.77
C THR A 78 18.53 10.36 9.52
N ASP A 79 19.86 10.49 9.36
CA ASP A 79 20.46 11.00 8.12
C ASP A 79 20.54 9.94 7.01
N LYS A 80 20.43 8.65 7.36
CA LYS A 80 20.39 7.55 6.39
C LYS A 80 19.05 7.50 5.64
N PRO A 81 19.03 7.07 4.36
CA PRO A 81 17.79 6.96 3.59
C PRO A 81 16.79 5.98 4.22
N VAL A 82 15.53 6.40 4.35
CA VAL A 82 14.40 5.57 4.77
C VAL A 82 13.51 5.27 3.58
N LYS A 83 13.10 4.00 3.40
CA LYS A 83 12.22 3.60 2.30
C LYS A 83 10.77 3.97 2.56
N GLY A 84 10.15 4.63 1.60
CA GLY A 84 8.69 4.71 1.50
C GLY A 84 8.11 3.36 1.06
N MET A 85 7.10 2.87 1.77
CA MET A 85 6.54 1.53 1.55
C MET A 85 5.14 1.61 0.94
N LEU A 86 4.96 1.11 -0.28
CA LEU A 86 3.67 1.08 -0.97
C LEU A 86 3.30 -0.34 -1.41
N THR A 87 2.01 -0.65 -1.40
CA THR A 87 1.49 -1.88 -2.01
C THR A 87 1.17 -1.64 -3.47
N GLY A 88 1.66 -2.53 -4.34
CA GLY A 88 1.43 -2.42 -5.78
C GLY A 88 -0.04 -2.63 -6.18
N PRO A 89 -0.48 -2.02 -7.29
CA PRO A 89 -1.89 -2.06 -7.73
C PRO A 89 -2.39 -3.49 -8.02
N VAL A 90 -1.50 -4.36 -8.51
CA VAL A 90 -1.83 -5.77 -8.80
C VAL A 90 -2.16 -6.54 -7.53
N THR A 91 -1.38 -6.36 -6.48
CA THR A 91 -1.63 -7.03 -5.19
C THR A 91 -2.92 -6.52 -4.57
N ILE A 92 -3.14 -5.20 -4.56
CA ILE A 92 -4.39 -4.59 -4.08
C ILE A 92 -5.58 -5.19 -4.82
N LEU A 93 -5.52 -5.26 -6.15
CA LEU A 93 -6.58 -5.85 -6.97
C LEU A 93 -6.78 -7.34 -6.66
N GLN A 94 -5.70 -8.12 -6.58
CA GLN A 94 -5.78 -9.58 -6.47
C GLN A 94 -6.27 -10.05 -5.10
N TRP A 95 -5.99 -9.28 -4.05
CA TRP A 95 -6.37 -9.61 -2.67
C TRP A 95 -7.67 -8.91 -2.25
N SER A 96 -8.38 -8.29 -3.18
CA SER A 96 -9.71 -7.71 -2.99
C SER A 96 -10.78 -8.51 -3.73
N PHE A 97 -12.01 -8.43 -3.25
CA PHE A 97 -13.19 -8.77 -4.05
C PHE A 97 -13.49 -7.62 -5.01
N VAL A 98 -13.21 -7.83 -6.28
CA VAL A 98 -13.32 -6.80 -7.33
C VAL A 98 -14.70 -6.84 -7.96
N ARG A 99 -15.31 -5.67 -8.19
CA ARG A 99 -16.48 -5.48 -9.06
C ARG A 99 -16.31 -6.20 -10.42
N ASP A 100 -17.43 -6.70 -10.95
CA ASP A 100 -17.48 -7.56 -12.15
C ASP A 100 -18.16 -6.88 -13.36
N ASP A 101 -18.46 -5.59 -13.26
CA ASP A 101 -19.13 -4.77 -14.27
C ASP A 101 -18.18 -4.05 -15.24
N GLN A 102 -16.86 -4.18 -15.05
CA GLN A 102 -15.83 -3.65 -15.95
C GLN A 102 -14.60 -4.57 -16.01
N PRO A 103 -13.73 -4.44 -17.03
CA PRO A 103 -12.48 -5.18 -17.09
C PRO A 103 -11.59 -4.94 -15.87
N ARG A 104 -10.98 -5.99 -15.33
CA ARG A 104 -10.05 -5.91 -14.20
C ARG A 104 -8.88 -4.94 -14.46
N SER A 105 -8.47 -4.80 -15.72
CA SER A 105 -7.42 -3.87 -16.14
C SER A 105 -7.80 -2.40 -15.95
N GLU A 106 -9.08 -2.04 -16.11
CA GLU A 106 -9.56 -0.69 -15.85
C GLU A 106 -9.50 -0.36 -14.37
N THR A 107 -9.96 -1.27 -13.51
CA THR A 107 -9.85 -1.12 -12.04
C THR A 107 -8.38 -1.07 -11.60
N ALA A 108 -7.53 -1.93 -12.15
CA ALA A 108 -6.09 -1.94 -11.86
C ALA A 108 -5.43 -0.61 -12.22
N MET A 109 -5.83 0.00 -13.34
CA MET A 109 -5.32 1.29 -13.77
C MET A 109 -5.74 2.41 -12.81
N GLN A 110 -7.00 2.42 -12.36
CA GLN A 110 -7.46 3.40 -11.35
C GLN A 110 -6.63 3.29 -10.05
N ILE A 111 -6.38 2.07 -9.56
CA ILE A 111 -5.52 1.86 -8.39
C ILE A 111 -4.09 2.34 -8.67
N ALA A 112 -3.54 2.05 -9.86
CA ALA A 112 -2.20 2.47 -10.22
C ALA A 112 -2.03 4.00 -10.21
N LEU A 113 -3.04 4.75 -10.67
CA LEU A 113 -3.04 6.21 -10.63
C LEU A 113 -2.99 6.73 -9.18
N VAL A 114 -3.78 6.16 -8.27
CA VAL A 114 -3.74 6.52 -6.84
C VAL A 114 -2.36 6.27 -6.24
N ILE A 115 -1.75 5.12 -6.56
CA ILE A 115 -0.41 4.78 -6.05
C ILE A 115 0.65 5.73 -6.63
N ILE A 116 0.53 6.15 -7.90
CA ILE A 116 1.42 7.15 -8.51
C ILE A 116 1.31 8.50 -7.77
N ASP A 117 0.10 8.95 -7.44
CA ASP A 117 -0.08 10.20 -6.70
C ASP A 117 0.62 10.16 -5.33
N GLU A 118 0.58 9.01 -4.65
CA GLU A 118 1.28 8.82 -3.37
C GLU A 118 2.81 8.79 -3.54
N VAL A 119 3.32 8.15 -4.60
CA VAL A 119 4.76 8.18 -4.96
C VAL A 119 5.22 9.62 -5.15
N VAL A 120 4.46 10.42 -5.89
CA VAL A 120 4.77 11.83 -6.16
C VAL A 120 4.81 12.64 -4.86
N ASP A 121 3.91 12.39 -3.92
CA ASP A 121 3.92 13.11 -2.65
C ASP A 121 5.05 12.68 -1.71
N LEU A 122 5.41 11.39 -1.71
CA LEU A 122 6.61 10.90 -1.02
C LEU A 122 7.89 11.55 -1.57
N GLU A 123 8.01 11.68 -2.88
CA GLU A 123 9.13 12.39 -3.53
C GLU A 123 9.19 13.86 -3.09
N LYS A 124 8.04 14.56 -3.08
CA LYS A 124 7.96 15.98 -2.67
C LYS A 124 8.43 16.23 -1.24
N VAL A 125 8.23 15.28 -0.32
CA VAL A 125 8.69 15.40 1.07
C VAL A 125 10.11 14.87 1.29
N GLY A 126 10.81 14.50 0.21
CA GLY A 126 12.23 14.13 0.22
C GLY A 126 12.50 12.64 0.44
N ILE A 127 11.51 11.76 0.32
CA ILE A 127 11.74 10.31 0.37
C ILE A 127 12.40 9.85 -0.93
N GLN A 128 13.68 9.48 -0.84
CA GLN A 128 14.53 9.17 -2.00
C GLN A 128 14.40 7.73 -2.49
N VAL A 129 13.98 6.82 -1.62
CA VAL A 129 13.86 5.39 -1.94
C VAL A 129 12.42 4.99 -1.72
N ILE A 130 11.71 4.60 -2.78
CA ILE A 130 10.32 4.17 -2.69
C ILE A 130 10.23 2.73 -3.16
N GLN A 131 9.81 1.85 -2.26
CA GLN A 131 9.57 0.46 -2.55
C GLN A 131 8.13 0.29 -3.04
N ASN A 132 7.99 -0.08 -4.31
CA ASN A 132 6.71 -0.44 -4.92
C ASN A 132 6.89 -1.75 -5.70
N ILE A 133 5.98 -2.70 -5.52
CA ILE A 133 5.89 -3.90 -6.35
C ILE A 133 5.04 -3.55 -7.58
N LEU A 134 5.61 -2.83 -8.54
CA LEU A 134 4.92 -2.52 -9.79
C LEU A 134 5.08 -3.71 -10.77
N GLN A 135 4.08 -4.58 -10.86
CA GLN A 135 3.97 -5.60 -11.92
C GLN A 135 2.81 -5.31 -12.88
N LEU A 136 2.84 -4.18 -13.59
CA LEU A 136 1.78 -3.85 -14.57
C LEU A 136 1.82 -4.70 -15.85
N LYS A 137 2.92 -5.44 -16.12
CA LYS A 137 3.05 -6.25 -17.35
C LYS A 137 2.09 -7.45 -17.43
N THR A 138 1.54 -7.91 -16.32
CA THR A 138 0.73 -9.15 -16.27
C THR A 138 -0.78 -8.90 -16.39
N ILE A 139 -1.25 -7.65 -16.24
CA ILE A 139 -2.69 -7.32 -16.26
C ILE A 139 -3.19 -6.89 -17.66
N CYS A 140 -2.29 -6.49 -18.55
CA CYS A 140 -2.63 -6.01 -19.90
C CYS A 140 -2.66 -7.12 -20.98
N SER A 141 -2.69 -8.40 -20.58
CA SER A 141 -2.76 -9.57 -21.47
C SER A 141 -3.94 -10.44 -21.08
#